data_AF-A0A1Z8AEI1-F1
#
_entry.id   AF-A0A1Z8AEI1-F1
#
_cell.length_a   1.000
_cell.length_b   1.000
_cell.length_c   1.000
_cell.angle_alpha   90.00
_cell.angle_beta   90.00
_cell.angle_gamma   90.00
#
_symmetry.space_group_name_H-M   'P 1'
#
loop_
_entity.id
_entity.type
_entity.pdbx_description
1 polymer ?
#
loop_
_entity_poly.entity_id
_entity_poly.type
_entity_poly.pdbx_seq_one_letter_code
_entity_poly.pdbx_strand_id
1 'polypeptide(L)'
;MSEFNTDTIDQVLATSDPGERNRAEHLWGDRLMINIGNVAAWLFPILMIAIVSQVFLRKAGMNQAWLDDAQWWIYGFAMISGFGYAITTDSHVRVDIFHEHFSDAKKARIEVFAIGWLLLPFLALMSDILMHYSYASFSVREGSDSPNGLHGLYMLKMSMPVLFWAAIIAGFAALHRNLMKITQPVLWKTIIAAFPALWFVADRGVYYILWWYVRFTNDEIVSRRIGKEAILDNVLWYGLALLVIIAAVSYWRNRSNSLKA
;
A
#
# COMPACT_ATOMS: atom_id res chain seq x y z
N MET A 1 -39.86 18.65 -17.04
CA MET A 1 -38.89 18.94 -15.96
C MET A 1 -38.04 17.69 -15.75
N SER A 2 -37.61 17.11 -16.87
CA SER A 2 -36.28 17.22 -17.48
C SER A 2 -35.26 16.43 -16.67
N GLU A 3 -34.93 15.25 -17.18
CA GLU A 3 -33.65 14.55 -16.99
C GLU A 3 -32.51 15.54 -17.24
N PHE A 4 -32.29 16.47 -16.30
CA PHE A 4 -31.16 17.37 -16.30
C PHE A 4 -29.97 16.52 -15.86
N ASN A 5 -29.50 15.76 -16.86
CA ASN A 5 -28.33 14.92 -16.99
C ASN A 5 -27.66 14.53 -15.67
N THR A 6 -28.16 13.48 -15.02
CA THR A 6 -27.48 12.77 -13.92
C THR A 6 -26.02 12.50 -14.26
N ASP A 7 -25.73 12.13 -15.51
CA ASP A 7 -24.36 11.91 -15.99
C ASP A 7 -23.47 13.16 -15.95
N THR A 8 -24.03 14.37 -16.17
CA THR A 8 -23.26 15.61 -16.02
C THR A 8 -23.03 15.94 -14.55
N ILE A 9 -24.02 15.71 -13.69
CA ILE A 9 -23.87 15.92 -12.25
C ILE A 9 -22.79 14.98 -11.69
N ASP A 10 -22.80 13.71 -12.08
CA ASP A 10 -21.81 12.72 -11.65
C ASP A 10 -20.41 13.03 -12.18
N GLN A 11 -20.28 13.57 -13.40
CA GLN A 11 -19.00 14.05 -13.93
C GLN A 11 -18.47 15.28 -13.20
N VAL A 12 -19.33 16.25 -12.87
CA VAL A 12 -18.95 17.43 -12.10
C VAL A 12 -18.53 17.01 -10.69
N LEU A 13 -19.29 16.12 -10.04
CA LEU A 13 -18.96 15.57 -8.74
C LEU A 13 -17.63 14.81 -8.76
N ALA A 14 -17.39 13.96 -9.76
CA ALA A 14 -16.12 13.24 -9.91
C ALA A 14 -14.93 14.17 -10.17
N THR A 15 -15.16 15.36 -10.73
CA THR A 15 -14.12 16.37 -10.92
C THR A 15 -13.81 17.11 -9.61
N SER A 16 -14.84 17.39 -8.80
CA SER A 16 -14.70 18.08 -7.52
C SER A 16 -14.20 17.20 -6.38
N ASP A 17 -14.64 15.94 -6.35
CA ASP A 17 -14.28 14.93 -5.35
C ASP A 17 -13.95 13.60 -6.06
N PRO A 18 -12.65 13.32 -6.28
CA PRO A 18 -12.21 12.07 -6.89
C PRO A 18 -12.64 10.82 -6.10
N GLY A 19 -12.94 10.95 -4.80
CA GLY A 19 -13.35 9.86 -3.93
C GLY A 19 -14.78 9.37 -4.18
N GLU A 20 -15.61 10.16 -4.86
CA GLU A 20 -16.97 9.80 -5.24
C GLU A 20 -17.05 9.10 -6.61
N ARG A 21 -15.97 9.14 -7.40
CA ARG A 21 -15.91 8.51 -8.72
C ARG A 21 -16.12 6.99 -8.60
N ASN A 22 -17.10 6.45 -9.32
CA ASN A 22 -17.44 5.02 -9.32
C ASN A 22 -17.70 4.44 -7.92
N ARG A 23 -18.27 5.23 -7.00
CA ARG A 23 -18.52 4.82 -5.60
C ARG A 23 -19.32 3.52 -5.46
N ALA A 24 -20.17 3.19 -6.42
CA ALA A 24 -20.91 1.93 -6.46
C ALA A 24 -19.98 0.69 -6.61
N GLU A 25 -18.81 0.84 -7.24
CA GLU A 25 -17.81 -0.21 -7.42
C GLU A 25 -16.84 -0.34 -6.23
N HIS A 26 -16.88 0.60 -5.27
CA HIS A 26 -15.93 0.65 -4.15
C HIS A 26 -16.12 -0.49 -3.16
N LEU A 27 -15.07 -1.28 -3.02
CA LEU A 27 -14.95 -2.31 -1.99
C LEU A 27 -14.64 -1.67 -0.64
N TRP A 28 -14.69 -2.47 0.43
CA TRP A 28 -14.38 -1.99 1.78
C TRP A 28 -12.97 -1.39 1.89
N GLY A 29 -11.98 -1.96 1.18
CA GLY A 29 -10.60 -1.47 1.15
C GLY A 29 -10.47 -0.09 0.51
N ASP A 30 -11.27 0.19 -0.53
CA ASP A 30 -11.33 1.49 -1.17
C ASP A 30 -11.87 2.55 -0.20
N ARG A 31 -12.96 2.23 0.49
CA ARG A 31 -13.59 3.12 1.47
C ARG A 31 -12.67 3.42 2.64
N LEU A 32 -11.94 2.41 3.12
CA LEU A 32 -10.92 2.60 4.15
C LEU A 32 -9.86 3.60 3.70
N MET A 33 -9.30 3.42 2.50
CA MET A 33 -8.24 4.27 1.98
C MET A 33 -8.73 5.69 1.69
N ILE A 34 -9.94 5.85 1.17
CA ILE A 34 -10.58 7.17 0.95
C ILE A 34 -10.72 7.90 2.29
N ASN A 35 -11.20 7.22 3.33
CA ASN A 35 -11.33 7.82 4.66
C ASN A 35 -9.98 8.25 5.23
N ILE A 36 -8.94 7.41 5.10
CA ILE A 36 -7.57 7.76 5.50
C ILE A 36 -7.10 9.01 4.75
N GLY A 37 -7.29 9.05 3.43
CA GLY A 37 -6.93 10.21 2.60
C GLY A 37 -7.67 11.49 3.00
N ASN A 38 -8.99 11.40 3.24
CA ASN A 38 -9.81 12.54 3.63
C ASN A 38 -9.41 13.11 5.00
N VAL A 39 -9.07 12.24 5.96
CA VAL A 39 -8.54 12.66 7.26
C VAL A 39 -7.13 13.26 7.10
N ALA A 40 -6.27 12.61 6.32
CA ALA A 40 -4.90 13.07 6.08
C ALA A 40 -4.86 14.39 5.29
N ALA A 41 -5.86 14.70 4.47
CA ALA A 41 -5.93 15.95 3.71
C ALA A 41 -5.92 17.20 4.62
N TRP A 42 -6.47 17.10 5.83
CA TRP A 42 -6.43 18.18 6.83
C TRP A 42 -5.03 18.50 7.34
N LEU A 43 -4.05 17.64 7.09
CA LEU A 43 -2.65 17.91 7.39
C LEU A 43 -2.06 18.99 6.49
N PHE A 44 -2.57 19.21 5.26
CA PHE A 44 -2.03 20.22 4.36
C PHE A 44 -2.28 21.66 4.83
N PRO A 45 -3.49 22.05 5.30
CA PRO A 45 -3.67 23.34 5.95
C PRO A 45 -2.78 23.54 7.18
N ILE A 46 -2.61 22.50 8.00
CA ILE A 46 -1.73 22.55 9.18
C ILE A 46 -0.27 22.76 8.74
N LEU A 47 0.17 22.03 7.72
CA LEU A 47 1.49 22.17 7.11
C LEU A 47 1.69 23.59 6.55
N MET A 48 0.69 24.15 5.88
CA MET A 48 0.73 25.52 5.35
C MET A 48 0.95 26.53 6.47
N ILE A 49 0.20 26.41 7.57
CA ILE A 49 0.38 27.27 8.75
C ILE A 49 1.80 27.11 9.30
N ALA A 50 2.29 25.88 9.46
CA ALA A 50 3.64 25.62 9.96
C ALA A 50 4.74 26.26 9.08
N ILE A 51 4.63 26.12 7.75
CA ILE A 51 5.56 26.73 6.78
C ILE A 51 5.51 28.26 6.90
N VAL A 52 4.32 28.85 6.88
CA VAL A 52 4.14 30.31 6.97
C VAL A 52 4.68 30.85 8.29
N SER A 53 4.37 30.20 9.41
CA SER A 53 4.94 30.54 10.72
C SER A 53 6.46 30.50 10.71
N GLN A 54 7.06 29.46 10.13
CA GLN A 54 8.52 29.35 10.05
C GLN A 54 9.14 30.46 9.19
N VAL A 55 8.50 30.85 8.09
CA VAL A 55 8.98 31.96 7.24
C VAL A 55 9.00 33.28 8.03
N PHE A 56 7.96 33.57 8.82
CA PHE A 56 7.93 34.77 9.67
C PHE A 56 8.98 34.73 10.78
N LEU A 57 9.09 33.61 11.48
CA LEU A 57 10.09 33.42 12.54
C LEU A 57 11.51 33.61 11.99
N ARG A 58 11.81 32.97 10.85
CA ARG A 58 13.11 33.10 10.16
C ARG A 58 13.40 34.54 9.77
N LYS A 59 12.39 35.28 9.28
CA LYS A 59 12.53 36.71 8.95
C LYS A 59 12.76 37.58 10.19
N ALA A 60 12.22 37.18 11.35
CA ALA A 60 12.46 37.83 12.64
C ALA A 60 13.80 37.43 13.30
N GLY A 61 14.63 36.61 12.63
CA GLY A 61 15.92 36.15 13.14
C GLY A 61 15.83 34.95 14.09
N MET A 62 14.65 34.33 14.22
CA MET A 62 14.42 33.15 15.06
C MET A 62 14.18 31.92 14.18
N ASN A 63 15.13 31.00 14.08
CA ASN A 63 14.92 29.74 13.35
C ASN A 63 14.60 28.58 14.30
N GLN A 64 13.49 27.88 14.08
CA GLN A 64 13.05 26.77 14.93
C GLN A 64 13.23 25.43 14.21
N ALA A 65 14.27 24.67 14.56
CA ALA A 65 14.56 23.39 13.89
C ALA A 65 13.42 22.36 14.05
N TRP A 66 12.79 22.28 15.22
CA TRP A 66 11.63 21.41 15.44
C TRP A 66 10.45 21.72 14.51
N LEU A 67 10.30 22.98 14.06
CA LEU A 67 9.23 23.36 13.16
C LEU A 67 9.54 22.94 11.71
N ASP A 68 10.81 22.95 11.30
CA ASP A 68 11.26 22.34 10.04
C ASP A 68 11.05 20.81 10.09
N ASP A 69 11.35 20.19 11.23
CA ASP A 69 11.12 18.75 11.45
C ASP A 69 9.62 18.39 11.45
N ALA A 70 8.77 19.21 12.04
CA ALA A 70 7.33 18.99 11.99
C ALA A 70 6.81 19.05 10.54
N GLN A 71 7.32 19.99 9.73
CA GLN A 71 6.89 20.17 8.34
C GLN A 71 7.17 18.92 7.48
N TRP A 72 8.40 18.38 7.50
CA TRP A 72 8.68 17.18 6.69
C TRP A 72 7.96 15.93 7.23
N TRP A 73 7.68 15.83 8.54
CA TRP A 73 6.90 14.72 9.10
C TRP A 73 5.44 14.76 8.62
N ILE A 74 4.81 15.93 8.75
CA ILE A 74 3.43 16.16 8.31
C ILE A 74 3.32 15.92 6.81
N TYR A 75 4.24 16.50 6.03
CA TYR A 75 4.28 16.32 4.58
C TYR A 75 4.48 14.85 4.19
N GLY A 76 5.46 14.16 4.79
CA GLY A 76 5.74 12.75 4.52
C GLY A 76 4.54 11.85 4.79
N PHE A 77 3.89 12.02 5.95
CA PHE A 77 2.69 11.25 6.29
C PHE A 77 1.53 11.53 5.34
N ALA A 78 1.28 12.82 5.02
CA ALA A 78 0.22 13.23 4.11
C ALA A 78 0.46 12.68 2.70
N MET A 79 1.69 12.73 2.20
CA MET A 79 2.04 12.25 0.86
C MET A 79 1.90 10.72 0.71
N ILE A 80 2.34 9.94 1.69
CA ILE A 80 2.17 8.47 1.65
C ILE A 80 0.68 8.10 1.73
N SER A 81 -0.10 8.82 2.54
CA SER A 81 -1.56 8.67 2.57
C SER A 81 -2.19 9.02 1.22
N GLY A 82 -1.75 10.12 0.59
CA GLY A 82 -2.19 10.55 -0.73
C GLY A 82 -1.84 9.54 -1.84
N PHE A 83 -0.69 8.86 -1.73
CA PHE A 83 -0.32 7.78 -2.65
C PHE A 83 -1.32 6.62 -2.62
N GLY A 84 -1.70 6.16 -1.41
CA GLY A 84 -2.75 5.15 -1.28
C GLY A 84 -4.10 5.64 -1.82
N TYR A 85 -4.46 6.90 -1.57
CA TYR A 85 -5.69 7.50 -2.08
C TYR A 85 -5.73 7.51 -3.61
N ALA A 86 -4.63 7.88 -4.27
CA ALA A 86 -4.51 7.90 -5.71
C ALA A 86 -4.67 6.50 -6.35
N ILE A 87 -4.33 5.41 -5.63
CA ILE A 87 -4.55 4.02 -6.09
C ILE A 87 -6.05 3.75 -6.18
N THR A 88 -6.81 4.22 -5.20
CA THR A 88 -8.25 4.02 -5.13
C THR A 88 -9.01 4.86 -6.15
N THR A 89 -8.68 6.15 -6.24
CA THR A 89 -9.40 7.14 -7.08
C THR A 89 -8.88 7.22 -8.51
N ASP A 90 -7.89 6.39 -8.85
CA ASP A 90 -7.32 6.33 -10.18
C ASP A 90 -6.73 7.67 -10.65
N SER A 91 -6.17 8.41 -9.70
CA SER A 91 -5.65 9.78 -9.91
C SER A 91 -4.16 9.80 -10.27
N HIS A 92 -3.61 8.66 -10.68
CA HIS A 92 -2.23 8.57 -11.14
C HIS A 92 -2.10 9.25 -12.50
N VAL A 93 -0.97 9.92 -12.73
CA VAL A 93 -0.64 10.46 -14.04
C VAL A 93 -0.42 9.28 -14.99
N ARG A 94 -1.42 9.00 -15.81
CA ARG A 94 -1.32 8.05 -16.93
C ARG A 94 -0.78 8.77 -18.15
N VAL A 95 -0.14 8.02 -19.03
CA VAL A 95 0.19 8.54 -20.37
C VAL A 95 -1.08 8.45 -21.21
N ASP A 96 -2.00 9.39 -20.97
CA ASP A 96 -3.40 9.36 -21.43
C ASP A 96 -3.57 9.23 -22.94
N ILE A 97 -2.57 9.69 -23.72
CA ILE A 97 -2.55 9.62 -25.20
C ILE A 97 -2.71 8.17 -25.72
N PHE A 98 -2.16 7.18 -25.00
CA PHE A 98 -2.30 5.77 -25.40
C PHE A 98 -3.61 5.14 -24.92
N HIS A 99 -4.21 5.68 -23.86
CA HIS A 99 -5.41 5.10 -23.22
C HIS A 99 -6.72 5.48 -23.91
N GLU A 100 -6.80 6.64 -24.56
CA GLU A 100 -8.03 7.09 -25.24
C GLU A 100 -8.53 6.10 -26.29
N HIS A 101 -7.62 5.41 -26.97
CA HIS A 101 -7.95 4.49 -28.07
C HIS A 101 -8.16 3.03 -27.62
N PHE A 102 -8.04 2.72 -26.32
CA PHE A 102 -8.15 1.35 -25.83
C PHE A 102 -9.58 1.01 -25.40
N SER A 103 -10.04 -0.18 -25.75
CA SER A 103 -11.28 -0.74 -25.22
C SER A 103 -11.19 -0.95 -23.71
N ASP A 104 -12.34 -0.94 -23.02
CA ASP A 104 -12.38 -1.08 -21.57
C ASP A 104 -11.76 -2.40 -21.09
N ALA A 105 -11.92 -3.48 -21.86
CA ALA A 105 -11.26 -4.76 -21.58
C ALA A 105 -9.73 -4.68 -21.69
N LYS A 106 -9.19 -3.90 -22.64
CA LYS A 106 -7.75 -3.70 -22.78
C LYS A 106 -7.20 -2.84 -21.64
N LYS A 107 -7.92 -1.77 -21.28
CA LYS A 107 -7.59 -0.94 -20.11
C LYS A 107 -7.53 -1.78 -18.83
N ALA A 108 -8.58 -2.57 -18.57
CA ALA A 108 -8.62 -3.45 -17.40
C ALA A 108 -7.47 -4.46 -17.36
N ARG A 109 -7.08 -5.05 -18.51
CA ARG A 109 -5.94 -5.99 -18.56
C ARG A 109 -4.61 -5.33 -18.22
N ILE A 110 -4.39 -4.11 -18.72
CA ILE A 110 -3.20 -3.32 -18.41
C ILE A 110 -3.17 -2.98 -16.92
N GLU A 111 -4.29 -2.55 -16.35
CA GLU A 111 -4.41 -2.26 -14.92
C GLU A 111 -4.16 -3.48 -14.04
N VAL A 112 -4.74 -4.64 -14.39
CA VAL A 112 -4.48 -5.91 -13.66
C VAL A 112 -2.99 -6.25 -13.67
N PHE A 113 -2.31 -6.07 -14.81
CA PHE A 113 -0.87 -6.30 -14.89
C PHE A 113 -0.07 -5.25 -14.11
N ALA A 114 -0.34 -3.96 -14.29
CA ALA A 114 0.40 -2.89 -13.61
C ALA A 114 0.23 -2.97 -12.09
N ILE A 115 -0.99 -3.18 -11.60
CA ILE A 115 -1.27 -3.33 -10.17
C ILE A 115 -0.66 -4.63 -9.65
N GLY A 116 -0.93 -5.75 -10.32
CA GLY A 116 -0.57 -7.08 -9.84
C GLY A 116 0.92 -7.41 -9.91
N TRP A 117 1.60 -7.00 -10.98
CA TRP A 117 2.98 -7.39 -11.28
C TRP A 117 4.01 -6.29 -11.03
N LEU A 118 3.60 -5.02 -10.91
CA LEU A 118 4.53 -3.92 -10.66
C LEU A 118 4.27 -3.26 -9.30
N LEU A 119 3.05 -2.79 -9.06
CA LEU A 119 2.71 -2.04 -7.85
C LEU A 119 2.70 -2.92 -6.59
N LEU A 120 1.90 -3.99 -6.55
CA LEU A 120 1.79 -4.87 -5.38
C LEU A 120 3.13 -5.49 -4.94
N PRO A 121 4.02 -5.98 -5.83
CA PRO A 121 5.31 -6.50 -5.37
C PRO A 121 6.21 -5.41 -4.81
N PHE A 122 6.18 -4.19 -5.39
CA PHE A 122 6.87 -3.04 -4.82
C PHE A 122 6.35 -2.72 -3.42
N LEU A 123 5.03 -2.67 -3.22
CA LEU A 123 4.43 -2.38 -1.92
C LEU A 123 4.74 -3.46 -0.89
N ALA A 124 4.69 -4.74 -1.27
CA ALA A 124 5.02 -5.84 -0.38
C ALA A 124 6.50 -5.79 0.05
N LEU A 125 7.41 -5.57 -0.89
CA LEU A 125 8.84 -5.42 -0.62
C LEU A 125 9.12 -4.22 0.31
N MET A 126 8.54 -3.06 -0.01
CA MET A 126 8.71 -1.86 0.81
C MET A 126 8.14 -2.05 2.21
N SER A 127 6.99 -2.72 2.36
CA SER A 127 6.41 -2.99 3.68
C SER A 127 7.37 -3.82 4.54
N ASP A 128 7.99 -4.85 3.97
CA ASP A 128 8.98 -5.69 4.67
C ASP A 128 10.19 -4.88 5.13
N ILE A 129 10.77 -4.06 4.24
CA ILE A 129 11.93 -3.21 4.56
C ILE A 129 11.56 -2.16 5.61
N LEU A 130 10.42 -1.48 5.43
CA LEU A 130 9.98 -0.41 6.31
C LEU A 130 9.68 -0.93 7.72
N MET A 131 9.17 -2.16 7.88
CA MET A 131 8.97 -2.75 9.21
C MET A 131 10.28 -2.90 9.99
N HIS A 132 11.35 -3.37 9.35
CA HIS A 132 12.67 -3.48 10.00
C HIS A 132 13.26 -2.11 10.29
N TYR A 133 13.15 -1.21 9.32
CA TYR A 133 13.63 0.16 9.44
C TYR A 133 12.94 0.92 10.58
N SER A 134 11.62 0.80 10.68
CA SER A 134 10.84 1.46 11.73
C SER A 134 11.10 0.85 13.10
N TYR A 135 11.23 -0.48 13.19
CA TYR A 135 11.56 -1.16 14.44
C TYR A 135 12.95 -0.77 14.95
N ALA A 136 13.96 -0.70 14.07
CA ALA A 136 15.29 -0.26 14.42
C ALA A 136 15.27 1.17 15.00
N SER A 137 14.58 2.09 14.34
CA SER A 137 14.39 3.46 14.81
C SER A 137 13.69 3.55 16.18
N PHE A 138 12.62 2.76 16.36
CA PHE A 138 11.89 2.68 17.62
C PHE A 138 12.76 2.16 18.76
N SER A 139 13.57 1.13 18.50
CA SER A 139 14.42 0.49 19.51
C SER A 139 15.45 1.45 20.12
N VAL A 140 15.94 2.41 19.34
CA VAL A 140 16.89 3.44 19.79
C VAL A 140 16.20 4.75 20.18
N ARG A 141 14.86 4.81 20.12
CA ARG A 141 14.05 6.04 20.32
C ARG A 141 14.61 7.23 19.54
N GLU A 142 14.81 7.02 18.25
CA GLU A 142 15.44 7.99 17.35
C GLU A 142 14.76 9.37 17.43
N GLY A 143 15.57 10.42 17.59
CA GLY A 143 15.16 11.82 17.59
C GLY A 143 15.68 12.55 16.36
N SER A 144 15.44 13.86 16.31
CA SER A 144 16.04 14.73 15.29
C SER A 144 17.56 14.86 15.49
N ASP A 145 18.29 15.03 14.38
CA ASP A 145 19.71 15.36 14.38
C ASP A 145 19.98 16.79 14.88
N SER A 146 18.96 17.64 14.87
CA SER A 146 19.06 19.02 15.34
C SER A 146 18.97 19.10 16.87
N PRO A 147 19.85 19.86 17.56
CA PRO A 147 19.79 20.02 19.02
C PRO A 147 18.45 20.59 19.54
N ASN A 148 17.79 21.43 18.73
CA ASN A 148 16.45 21.98 18.99
C ASN A 148 15.38 21.37 18.05
N GLY A 149 15.60 20.13 17.64
CA GLY A 149 14.74 19.41 16.70
C GLY A 149 13.59 18.67 17.36
N LEU A 150 12.67 18.17 16.55
CA LEU A 150 11.52 17.43 17.04
C LEU A 150 11.95 16.01 17.45
N HIS A 151 11.78 15.70 18.73
CA HIS A 151 12.11 14.37 19.24
C HIS A 151 11.01 13.37 18.88
N GLY A 152 11.37 12.10 18.70
CA GLY A 152 10.41 11.04 18.36
C GLY A 152 10.27 10.77 16.86
N LEU A 153 11.35 10.88 16.09
CA LEU A 153 11.40 10.58 14.65
C LEU A 153 10.90 9.15 14.35
N TYR A 154 11.10 8.23 15.29
CA TYR A 154 10.57 6.88 15.19
C TYR A 154 9.05 6.83 15.00
N MET A 155 8.28 7.82 15.47
CA MET A 155 6.82 7.86 15.29
C MET A 155 6.46 8.00 13.81
N LEU A 156 7.16 8.88 13.09
CA LEU A 156 7.00 9.00 11.64
C LEU A 156 7.39 7.68 10.96
N LYS A 157 8.56 7.12 11.29
CA LYS A 157 9.03 5.88 10.65
C LYS A 157 8.09 4.69 10.91
N MET A 158 7.49 4.60 12.11
CA MET A 158 6.49 3.57 12.45
C MET A 158 5.16 3.75 11.73
N SER A 159 4.83 4.98 11.30
CA SER A 159 3.63 5.22 10.50
C SER A 159 3.75 4.71 9.06
N MET A 160 4.96 4.65 8.50
CA MET A 160 5.17 4.27 7.10
C MET A 160 4.70 2.84 6.78
N PRO A 161 5.09 1.78 7.52
CA PRO A 161 4.57 0.44 7.28
C PRO A 161 3.03 0.36 7.31
N VAL A 162 2.40 1.08 8.25
CA VAL A 162 0.93 1.06 8.41
C VAL A 162 0.25 1.62 7.17
N LEU A 163 0.76 2.73 6.62
CA LEU A 163 0.23 3.32 5.40
C LEU A 163 0.50 2.47 4.16
N PHE A 164 1.66 1.80 4.10
CA PHE A 164 1.95 0.84 3.02
C PHE A 164 1.00 -0.38 3.08
N TRP A 165 0.68 -0.89 4.26
CA TRP A 165 -0.33 -1.94 4.43
C TRP A 165 -1.72 -1.48 3.97
N ALA A 166 -2.11 -0.24 4.31
CA ALA A 166 -3.36 0.33 3.80
C ALA A 166 -3.35 0.45 2.27
N ALA A 167 -2.22 0.85 1.67
CA ALA A 167 -2.05 0.92 0.22
C ALA A 167 -2.08 -0.47 -0.45
N ILE A 168 -1.56 -1.52 0.19
CA ILE A 168 -1.69 -2.92 -0.28
C ILE A 168 -3.16 -3.33 -0.31
N ILE A 169 -3.93 -3.02 0.73
CA ILE A 169 -5.37 -3.31 0.79
C ILE A 169 -6.12 -2.59 -0.35
N ALA A 170 -5.81 -1.30 -0.57
CA ALA A 170 -6.36 -0.53 -1.69
C ALA A 170 -5.94 -1.11 -3.05
N GLY A 171 -4.68 -1.54 -3.19
CA GLY A 171 -4.16 -2.20 -4.39
C GLY A 171 -4.88 -3.51 -4.71
N PHE A 172 -5.16 -4.34 -3.71
CA PHE A 172 -5.96 -5.55 -3.90
C PHE A 172 -7.43 -5.24 -4.24
N ALA A 173 -8.01 -4.19 -3.65
CA ALA A 173 -9.34 -3.74 -4.02
C ALA A 173 -9.40 -3.27 -5.48
N ALA A 174 -8.42 -2.46 -5.91
CA ALA A 174 -8.29 -2.00 -7.29
C ALA A 174 -8.05 -3.16 -8.27
N LEU A 175 -7.21 -4.13 -7.89
CA LEU A 175 -7.01 -5.35 -8.67
C LEU A 175 -8.31 -6.12 -8.84
N HIS A 176 -9.09 -6.29 -7.77
CA HIS A 176 -10.35 -7.01 -7.79
C HIS A 176 -11.38 -6.33 -8.69
N ARG A 177 -11.54 -4.99 -8.61
CA ARG A 177 -12.44 -4.23 -9.49
C ARG A 177 -12.08 -4.40 -10.96
N ASN A 178 -10.79 -4.28 -11.31
CA ASN A 178 -10.34 -4.46 -12.68
C ASN A 178 -10.46 -5.92 -13.16
N LEU A 179 -10.28 -6.89 -12.26
CA LEU A 179 -10.47 -8.30 -12.59
C LEU A 179 -11.95 -8.60 -12.89
N MET A 180 -12.90 -8.04 -12.14
CA MET A 180 -14.35 -8.17 -12.40
C MET A 180 -14.76 -7.72 -13.81
N LYS A 181 -14.07 -6.72 -14.38
CA LYS A 181 -14.32 -6.23 -15.75
C LYS A 181 -13.91 -7.24 -16.83
N ILE A 182 -13.07 -8.23 -16.48
CA ILE A 182 -12.54 -9.23 -17.42
C ILE A 182 -13.13 -10.62 -17.12
N THR A 183 -13.23 -10.99 -15.85
CA THR A 183 -13.59 -12.34 -15.42
C THR A 183 -14.03 -12.39 -13.96
N GLN A 184 -14.70 -13.48 -13.55
CA GLN A 184 -15.07 -13.69 -12.15
C GLN A 184 -13.81 -13.81 -11.26
N PRO A 185 -13.68 -12.97 -10.22
CA PRO A 185 -12.49 -12.87 -9.36
C PRO A 185 -12.47 -14.01 -8.33
N VAL A 186 -12.10 -15.20 -8.80
CA VAL A 186 -11.86 -16.36 -7.94
C VAL A 186 -10.41 -16.36 -7.43
N LEU A 187 -10.19 -16.91 -6.23
CA LEU A 187 -8.90 -16.82 -5.52
C LEU A 187 -7.70 -17.25 -6.38
N TRP A 188 -7.77 -18.38 -7.11
CA TRP A 188 -6.66 -18.81 -7.97
C TRP A 188 -6.33 -17.81 -9.10
N LYS A 189 -7.31 -17.09 -9.64
CA LYS A 189 -7.07 -16.05 -10.65
C LYS A 189 -6.44 -14.81 -10.03
N THR A 190 -6.87 -14.43 -8.82
CA THR A 190 -6.24 -13.36 -8.05
C THR A 190 -4.79 -13.72 -7.72
N ILE A 191 -4.51 -14.99 -7.40
CA ILE A 191 -3.15 -15.49 -7.18
C ILE A 191 -2.28 -15.31 -8.42
N ILE A 192 -2.79 -15.66 -9.61
CA ILE A 192 -2.06 -15.45 -10.86
C ILE A 192 -1.87 -13.95 -11.17
N ALA A 193 -2.92 -13.14 -10.94
CA ALA A 193 -2.89 -11.71 -11.21
C ALA A 193 -1.87 -10.98 -10.33
N ALA A 194 -1.76 -11.34 -9.05
CA ALA A 194 -0.82 -10.76 -8.08
C ALA A 194 0.38 -11.68 -7.77
N PHE A 195 0.76 -12.54 -8.71
CA PHE A 195 1.73 -13.62 -8.46
C PHE A 195 3.04 -13.14 -7.83
N PRO A 196 3.74 -12.11 -8.36
CA PRO A 196 5.01 -11.68 -7.79
C PRO A 196 4.89 -11.21 -6.33
N ALA A 197 3.83 -10.47 -6.01
CA ALA A 197 3.58 -9.97 -4.66
C ALA A 197 3.24 -11.11 -3.69
N LEU A 198 2.34 -12.01 -4.09
CA LEU A 198 1.90 -13.11 -3.24
C LEU A 198 3.00 -14.16 -3.03
N TRP A 199 3.85 -14.38 -4.03
CA TRP A 199 5.02 -15.23 -3.87
C TRP A 199 6.02 -14.62 -2.90
N PHE A 200 6.32 -13.32 -3.01
CA PHE A 200 7.16 -12.62 -2.04
C PHE A 200 6.58 -12.71 -0.61
N VAL A 201 5.28 -12.48 -0.44
CA VAL A 201 4.62 -12.59 0.87
C VAL A 201 4.66 -14.02 1.41
N ALA A 202 4.45 -15.04 0.57
CA ALA A 202 4.55 -16.43 0.97
C ALA A 202 5.98 -16.81 1.39
N ASP A 203 6.98 -16.37 0.63
CA ASP A 203 8.39 -16.52 0.95
C ASP A 203 8.73 -15.87 2.30
N ARG A 204 8.39 -14.59 2.50
CA ARG A 204 8.59 -13.88 3.78
C ARG A 204 7.84 -14.54 4.93
N GLY A 205 6.62 -15.01 4.71
CA GLY A 205 5.83 -15.73 5.72
C GLY A 205 6.53 -17.01 6.18
N VAL A 206 6.99 -17.84 5.24
CA VAL A 206 7.75 -19.05 5.56
C VAL A 206 9.08 -18.70 6.23
N TYR A 207 9.79 -17.68 5.74
CA TYR A 207 11.02 -17.18 6.34
C TYR A 207 10.82 -16.87 7.83
N TYR A 208 9.83 -16.05 8.18
CA TYR A 208 9.60 -15.65 9.57
C TYR A 208 9.13 -16.79 10.46
N ILE A 209 8.30 -17.71 9.93
CA ILE A 209 7.87 -18.90 10.68
C ILE A 209 9.10 -19.76 11.04
N LEU A 210 9.96 -20.05 10.07
CA LEU A 210 11.16 -20.85 10.29
C LEU A 210 12.18 -20.10 11.17
N TRP A 211 12.32 -18.80 10.98
CA TRP A 211 13.19 -17.95 11.80
C TRP A 211 12.80 -18.00 13.27
N TRP A 212 11.51 -17.84 13.59
CA TRP A 212 10.99 -17.94 14.96
C TRP A 212 11.08 -19.35 15.51
N TYR A 213 10.82 -20.36 14.69
CA TYR A 213 11.00 -21.76 15.07
C TYR A 213 12.43 -22.04 15.52
N VAL A 214 13.44 -21.60 14.76
CA VAL A 214 14.85 -21.74 15.14
C VAL A 214 15.15 -20.95 16.40
N ARG A 215 14.65 -19.70 16.52
CA ARG A 215 14.88 -18.86 17.70
C ARG A 215 14.35 -19.48 18.99
N PHE A 216 13.19 -20.13 18.95
CA PHE A 216 12.60 -20.77 20.14
C PHE A 216 13.15 -22.17 20.42
N THR A 217 13.68 -22.86 19.41
CA THR A 217 14.29 -24.18 19.60
C THR A 217 15.71 -24.09 20.13
N ASN A 218 16.45 -23.03 19.75
CA ASN A 218 17.85 -22.85 20.10
C ASN A 218 18.08 -21.50 20.78
N ASP A 219 18.07 -21.49 22.11
CA ASP A 219 18.23 -20.25 22.88
C ASP A 219 19.66 -19.67 22.86
N GLU A 220 20.67 -20.50 22.58
CA GLU A 220 22.08 -20.08 22.56
C GLU A 220 22.51 -19.45 21.23
N ILE A 221 21.71 -19.58 20.16
CA ILE A 221 22.08 -19.07 18.84
C ILE A 221 21.94 -17.55 18.80
N VAL A 222 23.04 -16.87 18.45
CA VAL A 222 23.05 -15.43 18.19
C VAL A 222 22.10 -15.11 17.03
N SER A 223 21.17 -14.17 17.22
CA SER A 223 20.12 -13.82 16.23
C SER A 223 20.63 -13.57 14.80
N ARG A 224 21.85 -13.02 14.67
CA ARG A 224 22.49 -12.76 13.38
C ARG A 224 22.88 -14.03 12.61
N ARG A 225 23.06 -15.16 13.29
CA ARG A 225 23.40 -16.46 12.67
C ARG A 225 22.17 -17.23 12.21
N ILE A 226 20.99 -16.95 12.78
CA ILE A 226 19.74 -17.67 12.44
C ILE A 226 19.50 -17.63 10.93
N GLY A 227 19.71 -16.49 10.28
CA GLY A 227 19.54 -16.32 8.83
C GLY A 227 20.50 -17.14 7.94
N LYS A 228 21.48 -17.85 8.53
CA LYS A 228 22.45 -18.70 7.83
C LYS A 228 22.21 -20.20 8.07
N GLU A 229 21.15 -20.55 8.80
CA GLU A 229 20.81 -21.94 9.04
C GLU A 229 20.30 -22.62 7.77
N ALA A 230 20.71 -23.87 7.55
CA ALA A 230 20.38 -24.62 6.33
C ALA A 230 18.86 -24.78 6.09
N ILE A 231 18.06 -24.71 7.16
CA ILE A 231 16.59 -24.75 7.06
C ILE A 231 16.01 -23.54 6.31
N LEU A 232 16.71 -22.42 6.29
CA LEU A 232 16.29 -21.19 5.62
C LEU A 232 16.74 -21.10 4.16
N ASP A 233 17.67 -21.95 3.72
CA ASP A 233 18.22 -21.90 2.35
C ASP A 233 17.15 -22.12 1.26
N ASN A 234 16.12 -22.93 1.57
CA ASN A 234 15.08 -23.34 0.62
C ASN A 234 13.75 -22.61 0.81
N VAL A 235 13.72 -21.50 1.56
CA VAL A 235 12.50 -20.74 1.86
C VAL A 235 11.76 -20.30 0.59
N LEU A 236 12.51 -19.89 -0.44
CA LEU A 236 11.95 -19.47 -1.72
C LEU A 236 11.11 -20.57 -2.38
N TRP A 237 11.57 -21.82 -2.31
CA TRP A 237 10.86 -22.98 -2.84
C TRP A 237 9.67 -23.37 -1.98
N TYR A 238 9.79 -23.27 -0.65
CA TYR A 238 8.69 -23.53 0.27
C TYR A 238 7.55 -22.52 0.08
N GLY A 239 7.87 -21.23 -0.06
CA GLY A 239 6.90 -20.18 -0.35
C GLY A 239 6.19 -20.39 -1.68
N LEU A 240 6.93 -20.77 -2.74
CA LEU A 240 6.36 -21.10 -4.04
C LEU A 240 5.44 -22.33 -3.96
N ALA A 241 5.89 -23.41 -3.32
CA ALA A 241 5.11 -24.63 -3.16
C ALA A 241 3.79 -24.36 -2.42
N LEU A 242 3.84 -23.59 -1.33
CA LEU A 242 2.66 -23.16 -0.59
C LEU A 242 1.67 -22.42 -1.49
N LEU A 243 2.15 -21.45 -2.28
CA LEU A 243 1.30 -20.66 -3.16
C LEU A 243 0.65 -21.53 -4.26
N VAL A 244 1.42 -22.46 -4.85
CA VAL A 244 0.92 -23.41 -5.86
C VAL A 244 -0.13 -24.35 -5.27
N ILE A 245 0.08 -24.87 -4.05
CA ILE A 245 -0.90 -25.72 -3.36
C ILE A 245 -2.21 -24.95 -3.13
N ILE A 246 -2.13 -23.71 -2.62
CA ILE A 246 -3.31 -22.87 -2.39
C ILE A 246 -4.06 -22.62 -3.71
N ALA A 247 -3.33 -22.29 -4.78
CA ALA A 247 -3.92 -22.07 -6.10
C ALA A 247 -4.59 -23.34 -6.64
N ALA A 248 -3.96 -24.51 -6.51
CA ALA A 248 -4.48 -25.79 -6.97
C ALA A 248 -5.74 -26.21 -6.19
N VAL A 249 -5.74 -26.08 -4.86
CA VAL A 249 -6.90 -26.36 -4.01
C VAL A 249 -8.06 -25.42 -4.35
N SER A 250 -7.76 -24.12 -4.53
CA SER A 250 -8.75 -23.12 -4.94
C SER A 250 -9.36 -23.44 -6.31
N TYR A 251 -8.53 -23.80 -7.29
CA TYR A 251 -8.97 -24.20 -8.62
C TYR A 251 -9.88 -25.42 -8.57
N TRP A 252 -9.50 -26.46 -7.83
CA TRP A 252 -10.27 -27.69 -7.72
C TRP A 252 -11.63 -27.47 -7.03
N ARG A 253 -11.66 -26.71 -5.94
CA ARG A 253 -12.90 -26.32 -5.25
C ARG A 253 -13.84 -25.55 -6.19
N ASN A 254 -13.31 -24.60 -6.96
CA ASN A 254 -14.11 -23.81 -7.88
C ASN A 254 -14.65 -24.66 -9.04
N ARG A 255 -13.84 -25.58 -9.59
CA ARG A 255 -14.26 -26.52 -10.63
C ARG A 255 -15.36 -27.45 -10.12
N SER A 256 -15.22 -28.00 -8.91
CA SER A 256 -16.25 -28.87 -8.32
C SER A 256 -17.58 -28.14 -8.10
N ASN A 257 -17.54 -26.87 -7.70
CA ASN A 257 -18.76 -26.07 -7.53
C ASN A 257 -19.45 -25.78 -8.87
N SER A 258 -18.67 -25.50 -9.91
CA SER A 258 -19.20 -25.28 -11.27
C SER A 258 -19.83 -26.52 -11.90
N LEU A 259 -19.46 -27.72 -11.45
CA LEU A 259 -20.06 -28.98 -11.92
C LEU A 259 -21.35 -29.35 -11.16
N LYS A 260 -21.61 -28.69 -10.02
CA LYS A 260 -22.80 -28.93 -9.17
C LYS A 260 -23.90 -27.88 -9.39
N ALA A 261 -23.58 -26.75 -10.02
CA ALA A 261 -24.50 -25.68 -10.39
C ALA A 261 -25.01 -25.90 -11.82
#